data_AF-A0A537W1B8-F1
#
_entry.id   AF-A0A537W1B8-F1
#
_cell.length_a   1.000
_cell.length_b   1.000
_cell.length_c   1.000
_cell.angle_alpha   90.00
_cell.angle_beta   90.00
_cell.angle_gamma   90.00
#
_symmetry.space_group_name_H-M   'P 1'
#
loop_
_entity.id
_entity.type
_entity.pdbx_description
1 polymer ?
#
loop_
_entity_poly.entity_id
_entity_poly.type
_entity_poly.pdbx_seq_one_letter_code
_entity_poly.pdbx_strand_id
1 'polypeptide(L)'
;MYHLELRQFPHNLCRFNLTEQDLRTLLAPWVLERPLELGERKWSPHQASLTVLEGPRLELQQLSMGRGWRTAQREGEDVTARVIAAAGAQTAGPSAPPAAEAAPAPASSSPSAGQAALGSPADAAALADPLALGIQLAALLGDDAARLLAAWRQASADSPGLSASETLALAEAALRSRRPGPG
;
A
#
# COMPACT_ATOMS: atom_id res chain seq x y z
N MET A 1 -14.52 -8.07 5.22
CA MET A 1 -13.77 -7.07 6.02
C MET A 1 -12.74 -7.84 6.82
N TYR A 2 -11.57 -7.25 7.06
CA TYR A 2 -10.46 -7.93 7.71
C TYR A 2 -10.09 -7.24 9.03
N HIS A 3 -9.68 -8.04 9.99
CA HIS A 3 -9.20 -7.61 11.30
C HIS A 3 -7.82 -8.23 11.50
N LEU A 4 -6.85 -7.41 11.90
CA LEU A 4 -5.46 -7.79 11.98
C LEU A 4 -4.95 -7.54 13.40
N GLU A 5 -4.32 -8.56 13.98
CA GLU A 5 -3.57 -8.44 15.24
C GLU A 5 -2.08 -8.61 14.97
N LEU A 6 -1.30 -7.71 15.52
CA LEU A 6 0.14 -7.81 15.64
C LEU A 6 0.50 -7.94 17.11
N ARG A 7 1.26 -8.99 17.45
CA ARG A 7 1.67 -9.27 18.82
C ARG A 7 3.19 -9.42 18.91
N GLN A 8 3.81 -8.55 19.70
CA GLN A 8 5.25 -8.54 19.99
C GLN A 8 5.41 -8.18 21.46
N PHE A 9 5.64 -9.16 22.34
CA PHE A 9 5.70 -8.92 23.78
C PHE A 9 6.67 -7.76 24.12
N PRO A 10 6.24 -6.75 24.92
CA PRO A 10 4.98 -6.64 25.68
C PRO A 10 3.83 -5.94 24.94
N HIS A 11 4.00 -5.57 23.67
CA HIS A 11 3.07 -4.78 22.88
C HIS A 11 2.13 -5.63 22.02
N ASN A 12 0.89 -5.19 21.92
CA ASN A 12 -0.09 -5.69 20.98
C ASN A 12 -0.74 -4.52 20.25
N LEU A 13 -1.04 -4.74 18.98
CA LEU A 13 -1.72 -3.76 18.13
C LEU A 13 -2.81 -4.48 17.37
N CYS A 14 -4.03 -3.99 17.51
CA CYS A 14 -5.17 -4.51 16.77
C CYS A 14 -5.66 -3.44 15.80
N ARG A 15 -5.80 -3.82 14.54
CA ARG A 15 -6.47 -3.03 13.51
C ARG A 15 -7.73 -3.76 13.09
N PHE A 16 -8.82 -3.01 12.99
CA PHE A 16 -10.13 -3.55 12.69
C PHE A 16 -10.69 -2.87 11.45
N ASN A 17 -11.64 -3.53 10.78
CA ASN A 17 -12.35 -2.99 9.62
C ASN A 17 -11.44 -2.61 8.45
N LEU A 18 -10.39 -3.40 8.20
CA LEU A 18 -9.52 -3.25 7.05
C LEU A 18 -10.23 -3.76 5.80
N THR A 19 -10.04 -3.04 4.69
CA THR A 19 -10.43 -3.53 3.37
C THR A 19 -9.41 -4.56 2.88
N GLU A 20 -9.75 -5.30 1.83
CA GLU A 20 -8.81 -6.24 1.20
C GLU A 20 -7.55 -5.52 0.68
N GLN A 21 -7.72 -4.30 0.14
CA GLN A 21 -6.63 -3.48 -0.37
C GLN A 21 -5.70 -3.02 0.76
N ASP A 22 -6.26 -2.58 1.89
CA ASP A 22 -5.46 -2.21 3.06
C ASP A 22 -4.66 -3.42 3.55
N LEU A 23 -5.33 -4.58 3.67
CA LEU A 23 -4.69 -5.81 4.10
C LEU A 23 -3.53 -6.19 3.17
N ARG A 24 -3.72 -6.12 1.85
CA ARG A 24 -2.69 -6.43 0.86
C ARG A 24 -1.47 -5.51 0.99
N THR A 25 -1.71 -4.21 1.20
CA THR A 25 -0.65 -3.21 1.40
C THR A 25 0.16 -3.49 2.66
N LEU A 26 -0.49 -3.94 3.73
CA LEU A 26 0.17 -4.31 4.99
C LEU A 26 0.90 -5.65 4.91
N LEU A 27 0.36 -6.62 4.17
CA LEU A 27 0.96 -7.94 4.01
C LEU A 27 2.15 -7.95 3.05
N ALA A 28 2.20 -7.05 2.06
CA ALA A 28 3.28 -6.99 1.08
C ALA A 28 4.69 -6.91 1.72
N PRO A 29 5.00 -5.96 2.62
CA PRO A 29 6.29 -5.94 3.30
C PRO A 29 6.47 -7.14 4.24
N TRP A 30 5.40 -7.61 4.88
CA TRP A 30 5.45 -8.72 5.82
C TRP A 30 5.91 -10.03 5.17
N VAL A 31 5.37 -10.34 3.98
CA VAL A 31 5.75 -11.54 3.22
C VAL A 31 7.16 -11.43 2.63
N LEU A 32 7.62 -10.21 2.35
CA LEU A 32 9.00 -9.94 1.95
C LEU A 32 10.01 -9.97 3.12
N GLU A 33 9.59 -10.43 4.29
CA GLU A 33 10.38 -10.41 5.53
C GLU A 33 10.88 -9.01 5.92
N ARG A 34 10.19 -7.96 5.48
CA ARG A 34 10.55 -6.57 5.78
C ARG A 34 9.78 -6.08 7.01
N PRO A 35 10.39 -5.18 7.81
CA PRO A 35 9.70 -4.57 8.94
C PRO A 35 8.53 -3.72 8.45
N LEU A 36 7.35 -3.97 9.00
CA LEU A 36 6.14 -3.21 8.75
C LEU A 36 6.06 -2.04 9.74
N GLU A 37 5.91 -0.82 9.25
CA GLU A 37 5.71 0.36 10.10
C GLU A 37 4.21 0.56 10.33
N LEU A 38 3.72 0.31 11.55
CA LEU A 38 2.31 0.45 11.89
C LEU A 38 2.14 1.19 13.21
N GLY A 39 1.47 2.35 13.14
CA GLY A 39 1.39 3.29 14.28
C GLY A 39 2.73 3.97 14.49
N GLU A 40 3.26 3.90 15.71
CA GLU A 40 4.55 4.53 16.08
C GLU A 40 5.69 3.50 16.16
N ARG A 41 5.44 2.23 15.78
CA ARG A 41 6.39 1.13 15.94
C ARG A 41 6.62 0.37 14.64
N LYS A 42 7.83 -0.18 14.52
CA LYS A 42 8.21 -1.14 13.48
C LYS A 42 7.96 -2.56 13.99
N TRP A 43 7.28 -3.36 13.19
CA TRP A 43 6.92 -4.74 13.48
C TRP A 43 7.69 -5.66 12.55
N SER A 44 8.60 -6.44 13.11
CA SER A 44 9.42 -7.38 12.34
C SER A 44 8.76 -8.75 12.29
N PRO A 45 8.65 -9.40 11.12
CA PRO A 45 8.00 -10.71 10.99
C PRO A 45 8.67 -11.82 11.80
N HIS A 46 9.97 -11.70 12.10
CA HIS A 46 10.69 -12.65 12.96
C HIS A 46 10.45 -12.45 14.46
N GLN A 47 9.97 -11.27 14.88
CA GLN A 47 9.81 -10.92 16.30
C GLN A 47 8.34 -10.73 16.70
N ALA A 48 7.45 -10.58 15.73
CA ALA A 48 6.04 -10.32 15.93
C ALA A 48 5.20 -11.40 15.23
N SER A 49 4.12 -11.81 15.88
CA SER A 49 3.10 -12.67 15.26
C SER A 49 2.04 -11.80 14.61
N LEU A 50 1.67 -12.13 13.37
CA LEU A 50 0.57 -11.52 12.64
C LEU A 50 -0.58 -12.52 12.53
N THR A 51 -1.78 -12.09 12.91
CA THR A 51 -3.02 -12.87 12.81
C THR A 51 -4.05 -12.06 12.04
N VAL A 52 -4.72 -12.66 11.07
CA VAL A 52 -5.76 -12.04 10.24
C VAL A 52 -7.06 -12.82 10.35
N LEU A 53 -8.10 -12.12 10.76
CA LEU A 53 -9.46 -12.64 10.86
C LEU A 53 -10.34 -11.96 9.82
N GLU A 54 -11.10 -12.73 9.06
CA GLU A 54 -12.12 -12.22 8.16
C GLU A 54 -13.48 -12.30 8.82
N GLY A 55 -14.24 -11.21 8.86
CA GLY A 55 -15.52 -11.21 9.55
C GLY A 55 -16.38 -9.97 9.30
N PRO A 56 -17.50 -9.84 10.02
CA PRO A 56 -18.35 -8.66 9.94
C PRO A 56 -17.62 -7.39 10.39
N ARG A 57 -18.12 -6.24 9.95
CA ARG A 57 -17.62 -4.94 10.40
C ARG A 57 -17.90 -4.78 11.90
N LEU A 58 -16.86 -4.48 12.68
CA LEU A 58 -16.98 -4.22 14.10
C LEU A 58 -17.27 -2.75 14.34
N GLU A 59 -18.39 -2.47 15.01
CA GLU A 59 -18.78 -1.13 15.41
C GLU A 59 -17.84 -0.56 16.49
N LEU A 60 -17.68 0.77 16.53
CA LEU A 60 -16.75 1.45 17.43
C LEU A 60 -16.98 1.10 18.92
N GLN A 61 -18.24 0.86 19.28
CA GLN A 61 -18.66 0.43 20.63
C GLN A 61 -18.09 -0.93 21.03
N GLN A 62 -17.86 -1.82 20.06
CA GLN A 62 -17.30 -3.15 20.27
C GLN A 62 -15.76 -3.14 20.32
N LEU A 63 -15.14 -2.10 19.77
CA LEU A 63 -13.69 -1.90 19.78
C LEU A 63 -13.17 -1.33 21.11
N SER A 64 -14.06 -0.80 21.94
CA SER A 64 -13.71 -0.21 23.24
C SER A 64 -13.24 -1.27 24.25
N MET A 65 -12.26 -0.89 25.09
CA MET A 65 -11.73 -1.69 26.20
C MET A 65 -11.11 -3.06 25.82
N GLY A 66 -10.48 -3.16 24.65
CA GLY A 66 -9.76 -4.38 24.24
C GLY A 66 -10.66 -5.58 23.97
N ARG A 67 -11.98 -5.37 23.85
CA ARG A 67 -12.95 -6.44 23.54
C ARG A 67 -13.08 -6.72 22.04
N GLY A 68 -12.67 -5.78 21.19
CA GLY A 68 -12.80 -5.90 19.74
C GLY A 68 -12.14 -7.16 19.16
N TRP A 69 -10.98 -7.57 19.67
CA TRP A 69 -10.28 -8.76 19.18
C TRP A 69 -10.98 -10.07 19.56
N ARG A 70 -11.55 -10.16 20.76
CA ARG A 70 -12.35 -11.35 21.15
C ARG A 70 -13.63 -11.47 20.32
N THR A 71 -14.26 -10.34 19.99
CA THR A 71 -15.42 -10.36 19.10
C THR A 71 -15.01 -10.74 17.68
N ALA A 72 -13.90 -10.19 17.17
CA ALA A 72 -13.34 -10.59 15.87
C ALA A 72 -13.05 -12.09 15.80
N GLN A 73 -12.49 -12.69 16.86
CA GLN A 73 -12.26 -14.14 16.94
C GLN A 73 -13.54 -14.98 17.01
N ARG A 74 -14.60 -14.46 17.63
CA ARG A 74 -15.87 -15.20 17.77
C ARG A 74 -16.69 -15.15 16.49
N GLU A 75 -16.68 -14.01 15.81
CA GLU A 75 -17.53 -13.74 14.65
C GLU A 75 -16.79 -13.81 13.32
N GLY A 76 -15.47 -13.89 13.37
CA GLY A 76 -14.60 -13.99 12.20
C GLY A 76 -13.91 -15.34 12.10
N GLU A 77 -13.46 -15.63 10.88
CA GLU A 77 -12.71 -16.83 10.53
C GLU A 77 -11.22 -16.51 10.40
N ASP A 78 -10.36 -17.40 10.90
CA ASP A 78 -8.91 -17.26 10.74
C ASP A 78 -8.51 -17.56 9.30
N VAL A 79 -8.17 -16.49 8.58
CA VAL A 79 -7.73 -16.55 7.19
C VAL A 79 -6.23 -16.28 7.04
N THR A 80 -5.48 -16.23 8.15
CA THR A 80 -4.06 -15.81 8.19
C THR A 80 -3.21 -16.58 7.18
N ALA A 81 -3.26 -17.91 7.22
CA ALA A 81 -2.46 -18.76 6.32
C ALA A 81 -2.83 -18.53 4.85
N ARG A 82 -4.13 -18.38 4.56
CA ARG A 82 -4.64 -18.15 3.20
C ARG A 82 -4.19 -16.80 2.65
N VAL A 83 -4.27 -15.74 3.44
CA VAL A 83 -3.91 -14.39 2.99
C VAL A 83 -2.41 -14.21 2.87
N ILE A 84 -1.61 -14.82 3.74
CA ILE A 84 -0.14 -14.83 3.62
C ILE A 84 0.28 -15.58 2.35
N ALA A 85 -0.30 -16.75 2.07
CA ALA A 85 -0.01 -17.51 0.86
C ALA A 85 -0.41 -16.74 -0.42
N ALA A 86 -1.59 -16.11 -0.43
CA ALA A 86 -2.04 -15.29 -1.54
C ALA A 86 -1.15 -14.05 -1.75
N ALA A 87 -0.71 -13.40 -0.68
CA ALA A 87 0.21 -12.26 -0.75
C ALA A 87 1.60 -12.69 -1.25
N GLY A 88 2.08 -13.88 -0.87
CA GLY A 88 3.31 -14.48 -1.40
C GLY A 88 3.25 -14.79 -2.88
N ALA A 89 2.16 -15.39 -3.36
CA ALA A 89 1.96 -15.67 -4.78
C ALA A 89 1.93 -14.41 -5.65
N GLN A 90 1.35 -13.32 -5.14
CA GLN A 90 1.33 -12.02 -5.82
C GLN A 90 2.71 -11.34 -5.83
N THR A 91 3.51 -11.56 -4.78
CA THR A 91 4.84 -10.94 -4.64
C THR A 91 5.92 -11.71 -5.39
N ALA A 92 5.79 -13.03 -5.52
CA ALA A 92 6.71 -13.87 -6.27
C ALA A 92 6.68 -13.60 -7.80
N GLY A 93 5.73 -12.79 -8.27
CA GLY A 93 5.44 -12.62 -9.69
C GLY A 93 5.12 -13.96 -10.37
N PRO A 94 4.74 -13.96 -11.66
CA PRO A 94 4.76 -15.18 -12.45
C PRO A 94 6.22 -15.63 -12.59
N SER A 95 6.72 -16.39 -11.62
CA SER A 95 7.92 -17.21 -11.83
C SER A 95 7.64 -18.11 -13.02
N ALA A 96 8.53 -17.97 -14.01
CA ALA A 96 8.42 -18.49 -15.37
C ALA A 96 7.79 -19.88 -15.48
N PRO A 97 6.93 -20.11 -16.49
CA PRO A 97 6.61 -21.49 -16.87
C PRO A 97 7.93 -22.21 -17.22
N PRO A 98 8.05 -23.53 -16.94
CA PRO A 98 9.20 -24.28 -17.36
C PRO A 98 9.33 -24.17 -18.88
N ALA A 99 10.54 -23.86 -19.34
CA ALA A 99 10.90 -23.89 -20.73
C ALA A 99 10.55 -25.28 -21.31
N ALA A 100 9.48 -25.33 -22.10
CA ALA A 100 9.17 -26.44 -22.97
C ALA A 100 8.90 -25.87 -24.36
N GLU A 101 9.91 -26.11 -25.20
CA GLU A 101 9.87 -26.24 -26.65
C GLU A 101 9.41 -25.05 -27.51
N ALA A 102 10.38 -24.55 -28.28
CA ALA A 102 10.20 -23.63 -29.38
C ALA A 102 9.60 -24.34 -30.62
N ALA A 103 8.60 -23.73 -31.26
CA ALA A 103 8.56 -23.49 -32.71
C ALA A 103 7.29 -22.69 -33.11
N PRO A 104 7.30 -21.93 -34.24
CA PRO A 104 6.53 -20.69 -34.38
C PRO A 104 5.43 -20.67 -35.48
N ALA A 105 4.49 -19.71 -35.29
CA ALA A 105 3.73 -18.92 -36.28
C ALA A 105 2.61 -19.60 -37.13
N PRO A 106 1.77 -18.82 -37.86
CA PRO A 106 0.90 -17.70 -37.44
C PRO A 106 -0.53 -17.82 -38.03
N ALA A 107 -1.53 -17.09 -37.51
CA ALA A 107 -2.59 -16.44 -38.32
C ALA A 107 -3.66 -15.73 -37.47
N SER A 108 -3.79 -14.43 -37.75
CA SER A 108 -5.01 -13.61 -37.86
C SER A 108 -6.32 -14.08 -37.24
N SER A 109 -6.92 -13.23 -36.40
CA SER A 109 -8.21 -12.57 -36.68
C SER A 109 -8.59 -11.62 -35.53
N SER A 110 -8.84 -10.35 -35.86
CA SER A 110 -9.71 -9.44 -35.09
C SER A 110 -11.11 -9.45 -35.72
N PRO A 111 -12.11 -8.76 -35.17
CA PRO A 111 -12.54 -8.65 -33.78
C PRO A 111 -14.03 -9.08 -33.65
N SER A 112 -14.53 -9.40 -32.46
CA SER A 112 -15.96 -9.23 -32.23
C SER A 112 -16.28 -8.88 -30.79
N ALA A 113 -17.28 -8.02 -30.70
CA ALA A 113 -17.67 -7.19 -29.59
C ALA A 113 -18.23 -7.99 -28.41
N GLY A 114 -18.07 -7.40 -27.23
CA GLY A 114 -18.90 -7.71 -26.09
C GLY A 114 -18.13 -7.75 -24.78
N GLN A 115 -17.86 -6.58 -24.21
CA GLN A 115 -17.94 -6.38 -22.75
C GLN A 115 -17.78 -4.90 -22.39
N ALA A 116 -18.89 -4.32 -21.95
CA ALA A 116 -18.85 -3.32 -20.91
C ALA A 116 -18.25 -3.98 -19.66
N ALA A 117 -17.06 -3.54 -19.26
CA ALA A 117 -16.46 -3.90 -17.98
C ALA A 117 -15.65 -2.71 -17.49
N LEU A 118 -15.94 -2.29 -16.27
CA LEU A 118 -15.18 -1.32 -15.52
C LEU A 118 -13.71 -1.79 -15.40
N GLY A 119 -12.78 -0.86 -15.60
CA GLY A 119 -11.36 -1.03 -15.31
C GLY A 119 -10.59 -1.73 -16.44
N SER A 120 -9.86 -0.96 -17.25
CA SER A 120 -8.94 -1.52 -18.23
C SER A 120 -7.79 -2.27 -17.52
N PRO A 121 -7.27 -3.37 -18.09
CA PRO A 121 -6.10 -4.10 -17.55
C PRO A 121 -4.81 -3.26 -17.56
N ALA A 122 -4.82 -2.11 -18.24
CA ALA A 122 -3.75 -1.12 -18.19
C ALA A 122 -3.63 -0.45 -16.81
N ASP A 123 -4.72 -0.29 -16.07
CA ASP A 123 -4.72 0.28 -14.72
C ASP A 123 -4.04 -0.67 -13.72
N ALA A 124 -4.28 -1.98 -13.83
CA ALA A 124 -3.64 -2.97 -12.98
C ALA A 124 -2.14 -3.14 -13.26
N ALA A 125 -1.73 -3.03 -14.54
CA ALA A 125 -0.32 -3.04 -14.93
C ALA A 125 0.42 -1.76 -14.51
N ALA A 126 -0.25 -0.60 -14.53
CA ALA A 126 0.32 0.66 -14.06
C ALA A 126 0.55 0.68 -12.54
N LEU A 127 -0.20 -0.10 -11.76
CA LEU A 127 0.06 -0.30 -10.32
C LEU A 127 1.28 -1.21 -10.05
N ALA A 128 1.68 -2.05 -11.01
CA ALA A 128 2.85 -2.92 -10.89
C ALA A 128 4.16 -2.23 -11.31
N ASP A 129 4.08 -1.17 -12.13
CA ASP A 129 5.22 -0.32 -12.47
C ASP A 129 5.27 0.90 -11.54
N PRO A 130 6.24 0.95 -10.60
CA PRO A 130 6.36 2.07 -9.65
C PRO A 130 6.59 3.41 -10.34
N LEU A 131 7.13 3.43 -11.56
CA LEU A 131 7.32 4.65 -12.34
C LEU A 131 5.98 5.13 -12.95
N ALA A 132 5.18 4.21 -13.49
CA ALA A 132 3.85 4.53 -14.04
C ALA A 132 2.88 5.02 -12.96
N LEU A 133 2.89 4.39 -11.78
CA LEU A 133 2.16 4.85 -10.60
C LEU A 133 2.60 6.26 -10.19
N GLY A 134 3.91 6.51 -10.17
CA GLY A 134 4.48 7.83 -9.86
C GLY A 134 4.00 8.92 -10.82
N ILE A 135 3.90 8.62 -12.12
CA ILE A 135 3.40 9.54 -13.14
C ILE A 135 1.89 9.81 -12.97
N GLN A 136 1.08 8.78 -12.66
CA GLN A 136 -0.36 8.95 -12.41
C GLN A 136 -0.64 9.77 -11.14
N LEU A 137 0.09 9.52 -10.05
CA LEU A 137 -0.01 10.31 -8.83
C LEU A 137 0.42 11.77 -9.06
N ALA A 138 1.49 11.99 -9.82
CA ALA A 138 1.91 13.34 -10.20
C ALA A 138 0.85 14.08 -11.02
N ALA A 139 0.15 13.38 -11.92
CA ALA A 139 -0.96 13.96 -12.69
C ALA A 139 -2.16 14.35 -11.82
N LEU A 140 -2.45 13.58 -10.76
CA LEU A 140 -3.54 13.87 -9.80
C LEU A 140 -3.21 15.03 -8.85
N LEU A 141 -1.95 15.18 -8.49
CA LEU A 141 -1.48 16.19 -7.54
C LEU A 141 -1.26 17.57 -8.19
N GLY A 142 -1.15 17.62 -9.53
CA GLY A 142 -1.01 18.85 -10.31
C GLY A 142 0.35 19.55 -10.17
N ASP A 143 0.50 20.67 -10.88
CA ASP A 143 1.74 21.45 -10.95
C ASP A 143 2.24 21.97 -9.59
N ASP A 144 1.33 22.24 -8.65
CA ASP A 144 1.70 22.74 -7.32
C ASP A 144 2.50 21.72 -6.50
N ALA A 145 2.19 20.43 -6.63
CA ALA A 145 2.94 19.38 -5.93
C ALA A 145 4.33 19.16 -6.53
N ALA A 146 4.46 19.24 -7.86
CA ALA A 146 5.76 19.17 -8.53
C ALA A 146 6.67 20.34 -8.10
N ARG A 147 6.09 21.54 -7.98
CA ARG A 147 6.81 22.73 -7.49
C ARG A 147 7.24 22.58 -6.04
N LEU A 148 6.39 22.03 -5.17
CA LEU A 148 6.72 21.77 -3.77
C LEU A 148 7.85 20.74 -3.62
N LEU A 149 7.80 19.65 -4.39
CA LEU A 149 8.86 18.64 -4.38
C LEU A 149 10.20 19.22 -4.84
N ALA A 150 10.20 20.03 -5.90
CA ALA A 150 11.40 20.69 -6.39
C ALA A 150 11.98 21.69 -5.36
N ALA A 151 11.13 22.51 -4.73
CA ALA A 151 11.52 23.45 -3.70
C ALA A 151 12.07 22.73 -2.45
N TRP A 152 11.48 21.60 -2.07
CA TRP A 152 11.95 20.79 -0.95
C TRP A 152 13.30 20.14 -1.20
N ARG A 153 13.53 19.58 -2.40
CA ARG A 153 14.84 19.03 -2.78
C ARG A 153 15.93 20.09 -2.73
N GLN A 154 15.63 21.31 -3.20
CA GLN A 154 16.56 22.42 -3.14
C GLN A 154 16.88 22.83 -1.70
N ALA A 155 15.85 23.03 -0.86
CA ALA A 155 16.03 23.38 0.55
C ALA A 155 16.81 22.30 1.33
N SER A 156 16.60 21.02 1.00
CA SER A 156 17.32 19.90 1.62
C SER A 156 18.81 19.89 1.24
N ALA A 157 19.14 20.30 0.01
CA ALA A 157 20.52 20.38 -0.45
C ALA A 157 21.25 21.59 0.18
N ASP A 158 20.54 22.72 0.33
CA ASP A 158 21.10 23.96 0.89
C ASP A 158 21.21 23.91 2.43
N SER A 159 20.52 22.99 3.10
CA SER A 159 20.48 22.90 4.58
C SER A 159 20.55 21.45 5.10
N PRO A 160 21.69 20.76 4.97
CA PRO A 160 21.84 19.34 5.30
C PRO A 160 21.77 18.96 6.80
N GLY A 161 21.38 19.90 7.68
CA GLY A 161 21.25 19.68 9.13
C GLY A 161 19.83 19.86 9.67
N LEU A 162 18.87 20.24 8.84
CA LEU A 162 17.48 20.45 9.26
C LEU A 162 16.68 19.15 9.20
N SER A 163 15.70 19.02 10.08
CA SER A 163 14.74 17.91 9.98
C SER A 163 13.93 18.00 8.68
N ALA A 164 13.37 16.87 8.26
CA ALA A 164 12.53 16.80 7.06
C ALA A 164 11.36 17.80 7.13
N SER A 165 10.76 17.97 8.31
CA SER A 165 9.64 18.89 8.56
C SER A 165 10.05 20.36 8.46
N GLU A 166 11.22 20.75 8.98
CA GLU A 166 11.74 22.12 8.88
C GLU A 166 12.10 22.47 7.43
N THR A 167 12.69 21.51 6.72
CA THR A 167 13.02 21.65 5.29
C THR A 167 11.76 21.81 4.44
N LEU A 168 10.68 21.09 4.77
CA LEU A 168 9.38 21.24 4.13
C LEU A 168 8.76 22.62 4.40
N ALA A 169 8.83 23.11 5.65
CA ALA A 169 8.34 24.44 5.98
C ALA A 169 9.07 25.55 5.20
N LEU A 170 10.38 25.42 5.00
CA LEU A 170 11.16 26.34 4.17
C LEU A 170 10.75 26.29 2.68
N ALA A 171 10.51 25.10 2.15
CA ALA A 171 10.06 24.91 0.78
C ALA A 171 8.67 25.54 0.53
N GLU A 172 7.74 25.36 1.47
CA GLU A 172 6.42 26.00 1.40
C GLU A 172 6.52 27.54 1.48
N ALA A 173 7.35 28.07 2.38
CA ALA A 173 7.57 29.51 2.52
C ALA A 173 8.18 30.12 1.25
N ALA A 174 9.13 29.43 0.62
CA ALA A 174 9.76 29.84 -0.64
C ALA A 174 8.76 29.86 -1.82
N LEU A 175 7.77 28.96 -1.83
CA LEU A 175 6.72 28.96 -2.85
C LEU A 175 5.65 30.03 -2.61
N ARG A 176 5.29 30.28 -1.34
CA ARG A 176 4.36 31.38 -1.00
C ARG A 176 4.94 32.75 -1.34
N SER A 177 6.26 32.94 -1.17
CA SER A 177 6.94 34.20 -1.51
C SER A 177 7.16 34.39 -3.03
N ARG A 178 7.20 33.30 -3.81
CA ARG A 178 7.32 33.33 -5.28
C ARG A 178 6.00 33.39 -6.02
N ARG A 179 4.86 33.25 -5.34
CA ARG A 179 3.54 33.35 -5.98
C ARG A 179 3.27 34.84 -6.27
N PRO A 180 3.24 35.29 -7.54
CA PRO A 180 2.81 36.64 -7.82
C PRO A 180 1.34 36.75 -7.40
N GLY A 181 1.00 37.81 -6.66
CA GLY A 181 -0.38 38.07 -6.27
C GLY A 181 -1.30 38.15 -7.50
N PRO A 182 -2.60 37.85 -7.37
CA PRO A 182 -3.53 37.97 -8.48
C PRO A 182 -3.62 39.45 -8.88
N GLY A 183 -3.11 39.77 -10.06
CA GLY A 183 -3.31 41.04 -10.76
C GLY A 183 -4.33 40.85 -11.87
#